data_AF-A0A2K4ZQC2-F1
#
_entry.id   AF-A0A2K4ZQC2-F1
#
_cell.length_a   1.000
_cell.length_b   1.000
_cell.length_c   1.000
_cell.angle_alpha   90.00
_cell.angle_beta   90.00
_cell.angle_gamma   90.00
#
_symmetry.space_group_name_H-M   'P 1'
#
loop_
_entity.id
_entity.type
_entity.pdbx_description
1 polymer ?
#
loop_
_entity_poly.entity_id
_entity_poly.type
_entity_poly.pdbx_seq_one_letter_code
_entity_poly.pdbx_strand_id
1 'polypeptide(L)' 'MVIKTNQELAQAVNGAIAESGIKKYSIAEKMGISRQAFTNFMNKSNFSIDDANKILSIIGYETETKIHKKDE' A
#
# COMPACT_ATOMS: atom_id res chain seq x y z
N MET A 1 12.38 4.02 4.65
CA MET A 1 12.48 4.62 3.30
C MET A 1 11.73 5.95 3.32
N VAL A 2 12.23 6.99 2.63
CA VAL A 2 11.48 8.24 2.46
C VAL A 2 10.63 8.10 1.20
N ILE A 3 9.33 8.33 1.32
CA ILE A 3 8.35 8.26 0.24
C ILE A 3 7.85 9.68 -0.03
N LYS A 4 7.92 10.13 -1.27
CA LYS A 4 7.57 11.49 -1.71
C LYS A 4 6.37 11.52 -2.65
N THR A 5 5.97 10.39 -3.22
CA THR A 5 4.85 10.32 -4.17
C THR A 5 3.90 9.15 -3.86
N ASN A 6 2.65 9.26 -4.33
CA ASN A 6 1.66 8.18 -4.22
C ASN A 6 2.13 6.90 -4.92
N GLN A 7 2.85 7.04 -6.04
CA GLN A 7 3.40 5.91 -6.77
C GLN A 7 4.49 5.20 -5.97
N GLU A 8 5.39 5.94 -5.33
CA GLU A 8 6.40 5.39 -4.43
C GLU A 8 5.74 4.68 -3.23
N LEU A 9 4.62 5.20 -2.71
CA LEU A 9 3.85 4.53 -1.66
C LEU A 9 3.29 3.18 -2.13
N ALA A 10 2.64 3.16 -3.31
CA ALA A 10 2.11 1.92 -3.89
C ALA A 10 3.23 0.90 -4.18
N GLN A 11 4.42 1.35 -4.60
CA GLN A 11 5.58 0.50 -4.81
C GLN A 11 6.11 -0.07 -3.48
N ALA A 12 6.21 0.75 -2.43
CA ALA A 12 6.62 0.28 -1.10
C ALA A 12 5.65 -0.78 -0.55
N VAL A 13 4.34 -0.57 -0.70
CA VAL A 13 3.32 -1.57 -0.31
C VAL A 13 3.47 -2.85 -1.14
N ASN A 14 3.73 -2.75 -2.45
CA ASN A 14 4.02 -3.93 -3.27
C ASN A 14 5.26 -4.69 -2.80
N GLY A 15 6.31 -3.98 -2.37
CA GLY A 15 7.51 -4.58 -1.76
C GLY A 15 7.17 -5.34 -0.48
N ALA A 16 6.43 -4.70 0.44
CA ALA A 16 5.99 -5.34 1.69
C ALA A 16 5.13 -6.59 1.44
N ILE A 17 4.24 -6.57 0.44
CA ILE A 17 3.49 -7.76 0.03
C ILE A 17 4.45 -8.89 -0.38
N ALA A 18 5.47 -8.58 -1.19
CA ALA A 18 6.42 -9.59 -1.65
C ALA A 18 7.23 -10.19 -0.49
N GLU A 19 7.68 -9.35 0.44
CA GLU A 19 8.43 -9.76 1.65
C GLU A 19 7.57 -10.59 2.62
N SER A 20 6.28 -10.29 2.74
CA SER A 20 5.36 -11.04 3.60
C SER A 20 5.13 -12.50 3.16
N GLY A 21 5.45 -12.83 1.90
CA GLY A 21 5.14 -14.13 1.29
C GLY A 21 3.66 -14.37 0.97
N ILE A 22 2.77 -13.45 1.36
CA ILE A 22 1.32 -13.55 1.12
C ILE A 22 1.04 -13.23 -0.35
N LYS A 23 0.26 -14.10 -0.99
CA LYS A 23 -0.10 -13.93 -2.40
C LYS A 23 -1.12 -12.79 -2.57
N LYS A 24 -0.94 -11.97 -3.60
CA LYS A 24 -1.84 -10.84 -3.94
C LYS A 24 -3.32 -11.25 -4.06
N TYR A 25 -3.61 -12.45 -4.55
CA TYR A 25 -4.99 -12.91 -4.64
C TYR A 25 -5.64 -13.13 -3.27
N SER A 26 -4.87 -13.62 -2.27
CA SER A 26 -5.36 -13.83 -0.91
C SER A 26 -5.66 -12.49 -0.22
N ILE A 27 -4.88 -11.45 -0.54
CA ILE A 27 -5.15 -10.09 -0.08
C ILE A 27 -6.43 -9.57 -0.72
N ALA A 28 -6.61 -9.72 -2.03
CA ALA A 28 -7.83 -9.32 -2.73
C ALA A 28 -9.08 -10.01 -2.14
N GLU A 29 -9.00 -11.32 -1.86
CA GLU A 29 -10.07 -12.08 -1.19
C GLU A 29 -10.38 -11.53 0.20
N LYS A 30 -9.36 -11.26 1.03
CA LYS A 30 -9.55 -10.66 2.36
C LYS A 30 -10.11 -9.24 2.31
N MET A 31 -9.84 -8.50 1.23
CA MET A 31 -10.44 -7.20 0.95
C MET A 31 -11.87 -7.31 0.37
N GLY A 32 -12.34 -8.51 0.06
CA GLY A 32 -13.66 -8.73 -0.55
C GLY A 32 -13.76 -8.24 -1.99
N ILE A 33 -12.65 -8.16 -2.73
CA ILE A 33 -12.60 -7.65 -4.11
C ILE A 33 -12.00 -8.66 -5.08
N SER A 34 -12.29 -8.49 -6.37
CA SER A 34 -11.70 -9.33 -7.41
C SER A 34 -10.20 -9.04 -7.60
N ARG A 35 -9.47 -9.98 -8.21
CA ARG A 35 -8.04 -9.78 -8.57
C ARG A 35 -7.84 -8.57 -9.48
N GLN A 36 -8.73 -8.35 -10.45
CA GLN A 36 -8.65 -7.21 -11.36
C GLN A 36 -8.92 -5.89 -10.62
N ALA A 37 -9.90 -5.88 -9.71
CA ALA A 37 -10.17 -4.73 -8.86
C ALA A 37 -8.97 -4.40 -7.96
N PHE A 38 -8.28 -5.41 -7.41
CA PHE A 38 -7.05 -5.22 -6.65
C PHE A 38 -5.92 -4.62 -7.50
N THR A 39 -5.72 -5.10 -8.73
CA THR A 39 -4.74 -4.50 -9.65
C THR A 39 -5.06 -3.03 -9.93
N ASN A 40 -6.33 -2.70 -10.22
CA ASN A 40 -6.75 -1.32 -10.43
C ASN A 40 -6.60 -0.47 -9.16
N PHE A 41 -6.86 -1.05 -8.00
CA PHE A 41 -6.68 -0.41 -6.70
C PHE A 41 -5.22 -0.01 -6.46
N MET A 42 -4.27 -0.90 -6.74
CA MET A 42 -2.84 -0.64 -6.63
C MET A 42 -2.31 0.39 -7.64
N ASN A 43 -3.03 0.59 -8.75
CA ASN A 43 -2.65 1.49 -9.85
C ASN A 43 -3.35 2.86 -9.78
N LYS A 44 -4.10 3.16 -8.71
CA LYS A 44 -4.72 4.48 -8.53
C LYS A 44 -3.65 5.58 -8.53
N SER A 45 -3.88 6.65 -9.29
CA SER A 45 -3.02 7.85 -9.25
C SER A 45 -3.04 8.55 -7.89
N ASN A 46 -4.15 8.42 -7.17
CA ASN A 46 -4.38 8.96 -5.83
C ASN A 46 -4.27 7.90 -4.71
N PHE A 47 -3.39 6.90 -4.87
CA PHE A 47 -3.15 5.88 -3.85
C PHE A 47 -2.72 6.53 -2.52
N SER A 48 -3.58 6.43 -1.50
CA SER A 48 -3.43 7.13 -0.23
C SER A 48 -2.81 6.25 0.87
N ILE A 49 -2.48 6.87 2.00
CA ILE A 49 -2.05 6.17 3.22
C ILE A 49 -3.14 5.22 3.73
N ASP A 50 -4.41 5.62 3.66
CA ASP A 50 -5.52 4.74 4.06
C ASP A 50 -5.62 3.51 3.16
N ASP A 51 -5.44 3.70 1.85
CA ASP A 51 -5.42 2.60 0.89
C ASP A 51 -4.21 1.67 1.13
N ALA A 52 -3.05 2.22 1.48
CA ALA A 52 -1.89 1.43 1.92
C ALA A 52 -2.21 0.60 3.16
N ASN A 53 -2.74 1.23 4.22
CA ASN A 53 -2.99 0.57 5.50
C ASN A 53 -4.10 -0.51 5.43
N LYS A 54 -5.06 -0.41 4.51
CA LYS A 54 -6.01 -1.51 4.23
C LYS A 54 -5.29 -2.80 3.81
N ILE A 55 -4.21 -2.68 3.05
CA ILE A 55 -3.42 -3.81 2.56
C ILE A 55 -2.40 -4.24 3.61
N LEU A 56 -1.66 -3.28 4.18
CA LEU A 56 -0.60 -3.55 5.13
C LEU A 56 -1.17 -4.27 6.37
N SER A 57 -2.33 -3.87 6.88
CA SER A 57 -2.97 -4.53 8.02
C SER A 57 -3.28 -6.02 7.78
N ILE A 58 -3.65 -6.38 6.54
CA ILE A 58 -3.91 -7.78 6.14
C ILE A 58 -2.64 -8.63 6.22
N ILE A 59 -1.49 -8.03 5.95
CA ILE A 59 -0.18 -8.69 5.94
C ILE A 59 0.61 -8.49 7.25
N GLY A 60 0.02 -7.82 8.25
CA GLY A 60 0.62 -7.60 9.57
C GLY A 60 1.59 -6.41 9.66
N TYR A 61 1.42 -5.42 8.79
CA TYR A 61 2.22 -4.20 8.72
C TYR A 61 1.35 -2.95 8.85
N GLU A 62 1.98 -1.81 9.06
CA GLU A 62 1.37 -0.48 8.96
C GLU A 62 2.40 0.53 8.42
N THR A 63 1.91 1.67 7.94
CA THR A 63 2.76 2.82 7.60
C THR A 63 2.42 4.01 8.48
N GLU A 64 3.44 4.75 8.90
CA GLU A 64 3.33 5.98 9.69
C GLU A 64 3.85 7.18 8.89
N THR A 65 3.32 8.37 9.19
CA THR A 65 3.79 9.63 8.58
C THR A 65 4.43 10.52 9.63
N LYS A 66 5.56 11.13 9.27
CA LYS A 66 6.24 12.15 10.08
C LYS A 66 6.13 13.50 9.39
N ILE A 67 5.71 14.51 10.16
CA ILE A 67 5.59 15.89 9.68
C ILE A 67 6.88 16.61 10.04
N HIS A 68 7.49 17.21 9.03
CA HIS A 68 8.69 18.04 9.20
C HIS A 68 8.35 19.47 8.79
N LYS A 69 8.74 20.44 9.62
CA LYS A 69 8.72 21.84 9.20
C LYS A 69 9.73 21.99 8.06
N LYS A 70 9.31 22.57 6.95
CA LYS A 70 10.23 22.93 5.87
C LYS A 70 10.94 24.20 6.30
N ASP A 71 12.25 24.14 6.46
CA ASP A 71 13.06 25.36 6.59
C ASP A 71 13.02 26.07 5.23
N GLU A 72 12.72 27.37 5.26
CA GLU A 72 12.59 28.22 4.06
C GLU A 72 13.88 28.29 3.24
#